data_AF-A0A936C3F4-F1
#
_entry.id   AF-A0A936C3F4-F1
#
_cell.length_a   1.000
_cell.length_b   1.000
_cell.length_c   1.000
_cell.angle_alpha   90.00
_cell.angle_beta   90.00
_cell.angle_gamma   90.00
#
_symmetry.space_group_name_H-M   'P 1'
#
loop_
_entity.id
_entity.type
_entity.pdbx_description
1 polymer ?
#
loop_
_entity_poly.entity_id
_entity_poly.type
_entity_poly.pdbx_seq_one_letter_code
_entity_poly.pdbx_strand_id
1 'polypeptide(L)'
;MNISPHLHVLVLDGVFANEEEGPRFVECPAPTNRDLLSLAQRVFKKMEKFLAKSGYLRSCLWVSVPCAASGPRSKAASVCSGT
;
A
#
# COMPACT_ATOMS: atom_id res chain seq x y z
N MET A 1 11.43 -14.25 -12.24
CA MET A 1 10.14 -14.53 -11.57
C MET A 1 9.34 -13.24 -11.51
N ASN A 2 8.06 -13.27 -11.86
CA ASN A 2 7.15 -12.13 -11.68
C ASN A 2 6.44 -12.31 -10.34
N ILE A 3 6.60 -11.36 -9.42
CA ILE A 3 5.88 -11.36 -8.12
C ILE A 3 4.65 -10.48 -8.28
N SER A 4 3.47 -11.04 -8.02
CA SER A 4 2.20 -10.30 -8.05
C SER A 4 1.69 -10.15 -6.61
N PRO A 5 2.11 -9.10 -5.89
CA PRO A 5 1.62 -8.88 -4.53
C PRO A 5 0.13 -8.55 -4.57
N HIS A 6 -0.65 -9.23 -3.72
CA HIS A 6 -2.07 -8.99 -3.55
C HIS A 6 -2.36 -8.69 -2.07
N LEU A 7 -3.31 -7.80 -1.81
CA LEU A 7 -3.66 -7.34 -0.48
C LEU A 7 -5.05 -7.87 -0.09
N HIS A 8 -5.12 -8.61 1.01
CA HIS A 8 -6.38 -8.94 1.67
C HIS A 8 -6.65 -7.93 2.78
N VAL A 9 -7.83 -7.31 2.77
CA VAL A 9 -8.25 -6.35 3.80
C VAL A 9 -9.53 -6.86 4.44
N LEU A 10 -9.54 -6.94 5.77
CA LEU A 10 -10.76 -7.14 6.56
C LEU A 10 -11.20 -5.76 7.07
N VAL A 11 -12.44 -5.38 6.75
CA VAL A 11 -13.07 -4.17 7.28
C VAL A 11 -14.13 -4.64 8.26
N LEU A 12 -14.10 -4.09 9.47
CA LEU A 12 -15.06 -4.38 10.53
C LEU A 12 -16.07 -3.22 10.59
N ASP A 13 -17.35 -3.53 10.76
CA ASP A 13 -18.42 -2.53 10.90
C ASP A 13 -18.32 -1.76 12.24
N GLY A 14 -17.54 -2.27 13.18
CA GLY A 14 -17.35 -1.68 14.49
C GLY A 14 -16.51 -2.55 15.41
N VAL A 15 -16.31 -2.06 16.63
CA VAL A 15 -15.60 -2.78 17.69
C VAL A 15 -16.44 -2.75 18.96
N PHE A 16 -16.33 -3.80 19.78
CA PHE A 16 -16.86 -3.73 21.14
C PHE A 16 -15.82 -3.07 22.04
N ALA A 17 -16.21 -1.96 22.67
CA ALA A 17 -15.44 -1.29 23.71
C ALA A 17 -15.97 -1.71 25.09
N ASN A 18 -15.09 -1.99 26.04
CA ASN A 18 -15.51 -2.22 27.42
C ASN A 18 -15.76 -0.87 28.09
N GLU A 19 -17.03 -0.60 28.42
CA GLU A 19 -17.46 0.56 29.21
C GLU A 19 -17.89 0.12 30.62
N GLU A 20 -18.10 1.07 31.54
CA GLU A 20 -18.42 0.79 32.95
C GLU A 20 -19.73 -0.02 33.12
N GLU A 21 -20.68 0.17 32.21
CA GLU A 21 -21.98 -0.53 32.21
C GLU A 21 -21.94 -1.87 31.43
N GLY A 22 -20.80 -2.21 30.82
CA GLY A 22 -20.60 -3.42 30.03
C GLY A 22 -20.04 -3.17 28.61
N PRO A 23 -19.87 -4.23 27.80
CA PRO A 23 -19.38 -4.09 26.43
C PRO A 23 -20.40 -3.35 25.56
N ARG A 24 -19.96 -2.25 24.96
CA ARG A 24 -20.77 -1.43 24.04
C ARG A 24 -20.21 -1.54 22.62
N PHE A 25 -21.11 -1.72 21.64
CA PHE A 25 -20.73 -1.66 20.24
C PHE A 25 -20.47 -0.21 19.81
N VAL A 26 -19.28 0.04 19.28
CA VAL A 26 -18.87 1.31 18.69
C VAL A 26 -18.75 1.11 17.19
N GLU A 27 -19.67 1.71 16.44
CA GLU A 27 -19.66 1.67 14.99
C GLU A 27 -18.40 2.35 14.45
N CYS A 28 -17.73 1.70 13.50
CA CYS A 28 -16.55 2.24 12.86
C CYS A 28 -16.95 2.64 11.42
N PRO A 29 -16.84 3.92 11.05
CA PRO A 29 -17.24 4.35 9.72
C PRO A 29 -16.39 3.65 8.66
N ALA A 30 -17.00 3.38 7.51
CA ALA A 30 -16.27 2.82 6.37
C ALA A 30 -15.06 3.70 6.04
N PRO A 31 -13.87 3.10 5.82
CA PRO A 31 -12.66 3.87 5.54
C PRO A 31 -12.80 4.65 4.24
N THR A 32 -12.30 5.89 4.23
CA THR A 32 -12.28 6.69 3.01
C THR A 32 -11.20 6.20 2.05
N ASN A 33 -11.30 6.56 0.77
CA ASN A 33 -10.22 6.30 -0.20
C ASN A 33 -8.87 6.89 0.25
N ARG A 34 -8.88 8.01 0.98
CA ARG A 34 -7.68 8.63 1.54
C ARG A 34 -7.06 7.77 2.63
N ASP A 35 -7.88 7.17 3.49
CA ASP A 35 -7.42 6.27 4.55
C ASP A 35 -6.81 5.00 3.95
N LEU A 36 -7.46 4.42 2.94
CA LEU A 36 -6.96 3.27 2.20
C LEU A 36 -5.65 3.56 1.49
N LEU A 37 -5.52 4.71 0.81
CA LEU A 37 -4.28 5.10 0.14
C LEU A 37 -3.15 5.29 1.15
N SER A 38 -3.43 5.93 2.28
CA SER A 38 -2.46 6.14 3.36
C SER A 38 -1.98 4.81 3.96
N LEU A 39 -2.90 3.86 4.14
CA LEU A 39 -2.59 2.50 4.59
C LEU A 39 -1.72 1.77 3.58
N ALA A 40 -2.09 1.79 2.30
CA ALA A 40 -1.34 1.15 1.22
C ALA A 40 0.10 1.69 1.13
N GLN A 41 0.27 3.02 1.18
CA GLN A 41 1.60 3.65 1.21
C GLN A 41 2.43 3.22 2.42
N ARG A 42 1.80 3.06 3.59
CA ARG A 42 2.49 2.62 4.81
C ARG A 42 2.94 1.16 4.70
N VAL A 43 2.10 0.29 4.14
CA VAL A 43 2.46 -1.12 3.87
C VAL A 43 3.58 -1.18 2.83
N PHE A 44 3.47 -0.42 1.75
CA PHE A 44 4.49 -0.35 0.71
C PHE A 44 5.85 0.05 1.27
N LYS A 45 5.93 1.15 2.04
CA LYS A 45 7.17 1.59 2.70
C LYS A 45 7.76 0.53 3.64
N LYS A 46 6.92 -0.24 4.34
CA LYS A 46 7.39 -1.34 5.19
C LYS A 46 7.96 -2.49 4.36
N MET A 47 7.29 -2.85 3.26
CA MET A 47 7.77 -3.88 2.34
C MET A 47 9.06 -3.46 1.65
N GLU A 48 9.19 -2.20 1.21
CA GLU A 48 10.43 -1.67 0.65
C GLU A 48 11.59 -1.82 1.63
N LYS A 49 11.41 -1.39 2.88
CA LYS A 49 12.44 -1.53 3.93
C LYS A 49 12.80 -2.99 4.19
N PHE A 50 11.80 -3.86 4.27
CA PHE A 50 12.01 -5.30 4.49
C PHE A 50 12.82 -5.91 3.33
N LEU A 51 12.37 -5.70 2.10
CA LEU A 51 13.00 -6.27 0.91
C LEU A 51 14.40 -5.68 0.67
N ALA A 52 14.62 -4.40 0.95
CA ALA A 52 15.94 -3.78 0.90
C ALA A 52 16.89 -4.38 1.94
N LYS A 53 16.42 -4.55 3.19
CA LYS A 53 17.21 -5.22 4.25
C LYS A 53 17.55 -6.66 3.88
N SER A 54 16.65 -7.35 3.19
CA SER A 54 16.86 -8.72 2.71
C SER A 54 17.67 -8.81 1.40
N GLY A 55 18.12 -7.68 0.84
CA GLY A 55 18.94 -7.63 -0.38
C GLY A 55 18.16 -7.83 -1.70
N TYR A 56 16.83 -7.92 -1.64
CA TYR A 56 15.98 -8.12 -2.82
C TYR A 56 15.68 -6.81 -3.58
N LEU A 57 15.72 -5.67 -2.90
CA LEU A 57 15.62 -4.35 -3.54
C LEU A 57 16.98 -3.67 -3.52
N ARG A 58 17.48 -3.28 -4.69
CA ARG A 58 18.56 -2.30 -4.81
C ARG A 58 17.92 -0.91 -4.76
N SER A 59 18.43 -0.04 -3.89
CA SER A 59 18.05 1.38 -3.83
C SER A 59 18.04 1.94 -5.25
N CYS A 60 16.94 2.61 -5.64
CA CYS A 60 16.58 3.05 -6.99
C CYS A 60 15.72 2.06 -7.79
N LEU A 61 14.44 1.90 -7.43
CA LEU A 61 13.41 1.63 -8.43
C LEU A 61 12.00 2.05 -7.95
N TRP A 62 11.81 3.35 -7.72
CA TRP A 62 10.47 3.92 -7.93
C TRP A 62 10.38 4.17 -9.44
N VAL A 63 9.69 3.30 -10.16
CA VAL A 63 9.02 3.71 -11.39
C VAL A 63 7.62 4.07 -10.93
N SER A 64 7.24 5.35 -11.02
CA SER A 64 5.84 5.75 -10.96
C SER A 64 5.13 4.85 -11.96
N VAL A 65 4.32 3.90 -11.53
CA VAL A 65 3.40 3.23 -12.45
C VAL A 65 2.31 4.26 -12.68
N PRO A 66 2.23 4.94 -13.85
CA PRO A 66 1.06 5.74 -14.13
C PRO A 66 -0.15 4.81 -14.04
N CYS A 67 -1.12 5.20 -13.19
CA CYS A 67 -2.42 4.56 -13.15
C CYS A 67 -2.94 4.55 -14.59
N ALA A 68 -2.93 3.37 -15.23
CA ALA A 68 -3.20 3.23 -16.65
C ALA A 68 -4.70 3.45 -16.90
N ALA A 69 -5.09 4.72 -17.05
CA ALA A 69 -6.19 5.07 -17.93
C ALA A 69 -5.74 4.71 -19.35
N SER A 70 -6.44 3.77 -19.96
CA SER A 70 -6.26 3.28 -21.33
C SER A 70 -6.01 4.40 -22.35
N GLY A 71 -4.82 4.44 -22.95
CA GLY A 71 -4.45 5.33 -24.06
C GLY A 71 -3.10 4.94 -24.69
N PRO A 72 -2.88 5.16 -26.00
CA PRO A 72 -1.82 4.47 -26.75
C PRO A 72 -0.42 5.02 -26.46
N ARG A 73 0.54 4.08 -26.54
CA ARG A 73 1.99 4.19 -26.35
C ARG A 73 2.61 5.52 -26.82
N SER A 74 3.38 6.17 -25.94
CA SER A 74 4.58 6.90 -26.38
C SER A 74 5.67 7.04 -25.32
N LYS A 75 6.85 6.54 -25.71
CA LYS A 75 8.23 6.91 -25.36
C LYS A 75 8.77 6.65 -23.95
N ALA A 76 9.78 5.79 -23.95
CA ALA A 76 10.73 5.49 -22.88
C ALA A 76 11.57 6.72 -22.49
N ALA A 77 11.83 6.85 -21.19
CA ALA A 77 12.84 7.68 -20.57
C ALA A 77 13.17 7.03 -19.21
N SER A 78 14.39 6.96 -18.69
CA SER A 78 15.73 7.28 -19.18
C SER A 78 16.70 6.40 -18.36
N VAL A 79 17.83 6.04 -18.96
CA VAL A 79 18.93 5.31 -18.33
C VAL A 79 19.51 6.12 -17.16
N CYS A 80 19.68 5.50 -15.99
CA CYS A 80 20.52 6.04 -14.92
C CYS A 80 21.85 5.28 -14.90
N SER A 81 22.88 5.91 -15.46
CA SER A 81 24.28 5.58 -15.24
C SER A 81 24.73 6.16 -13.90
N GLY A 82 25.46 5.40 -13.09
CA GLY A 82 26.09 5.88 -11.86
C GLY A 82 27.01 4.80 -11.28
N THR A 83 28.31 5.08 -11.38
CA THR A 83 29.50 4.33 -10.95
C THR A 83 29.48 3.84 -9.51
#